data_AF-A0A1M5M977-F1
#
_entry.id   AF-A0A1M5M977-F1
#
_cell.length_a   1.000
_cell.length_b   1.000
_cell.length_c   1.000
_cell.angle_alpha   90.00
_cell.angle_beta   90.00
_cell.angle_gamma   90.00
#
_symmetry.space_group_name_H-M   'P 1'
#
loop_
_entity.id
_entity.type
_entity.pdbx_description
1 polymer ?
#
loop_
_entity_poly.entity_id
_entity_poly.type
_entity_poly.pdbx_seq_one_letter_code
_entity_poly.pdbx_strand_id
1 'polypeptide(L)'
;MLILSDKDIKKVFTMKDAICTNKETFKILSEGKSNDLVRASIQSESGNGTFSFMPYYLDGLECSSFKLSTDPPQLLLIDGRTGLIIAILDGKYLTSIIHGCIYGSGLRYTGKKKFQKGGFGWS
;
A
#
# COMPACT_ATOMS: atom_id res chain seq x y z
N MET A 1 11.56 -9.68 15.16
CA MET A 1 10.30 -9.03 14.76
C MET A 1 10.38 -7.56 15.13
N LEU A 2 10.22 -6.66 14.15
CA LEU A 2 10.26 -5.21 14.33
C LEU A 2 8.85 -4.62 14.39
N ILE A 3 8.68 -3.52 15.11
CA ILE A 3 7.44 -2.73 15.11
C ILE A 3 7.81 -1.32 14.70
N LEU A 4 7.25 -0.84 13.59
CA LEU A 4 7.57 0.45 13.00
C LEU A 4 6.36 1.38 13.11
N SER A 5 6.55 2.51 13.78
CA SER A 5 5.54 3.55 13.87
C SER A 5 5.50 4.41 12.61
N ASP A 6 4.42 5.18 12.45
CA ASP A 6 4.30 6.23 11.44
C ASP A 6 5.52 7.19 11.43
N LYS A 7 6.09 7.49 12.60
CA LYS A 7 7.26 8.38 12.73
C LYS A 7 8.53 7.70 12.23
N ASP A 8 8.67 6.40 12.41
CA ASP A 8 9.85 5.65 11.97
C ASP A 8 9.83 5.49 10.47
N ILE A 9 8.66 5.15 9.90
CA ILE A 9 8.47 5.04 8.44
C ILE A 9 8.76 6.38 7.76
N LYS A 10 8.26 7.50 8.31
CA LYS A 10 8.53 8.86 7.78
C LYS A 10 10.00 9.23 7.67
N LYS A 11 10.86 8.68 8.53
CA LYS A 11 12.31 8.97 8.51
C LYS A 11 13.02 8.26 7.35
N VAL A 12 12.47 7.14 6.88
CA VAL A 12 13.16 6.24 5.95
C VAL A 12 12.46 6.08 4.59
N PHE A 13 11.20 6.51 4.47
CA PHE A 13 10.41 6.39 3.26
C PHE A 13 9.84 7.73 2.82
N THR A 14 10.30 8.24 1.68
CA THR A 14 9.94 9.55 1.16
C THR A 14 8.92 9.48 0.01
N MET A 15 8.35 10.62 -0.40
CA MET A 15 7.48 10.70 -1.58
C MET A 15 8.22 10.31 -2.87
N LYS A 16 9.52 10.59 -2.95
CA LYS A 16 10.34 10.19 -4.10
C LYS A 16 10.42 8.67 -4.18
N ASP A 17 10.63 8.00 -3.04
CA ASP A 17 10.67 6.54 -2.95
C ASP A 17 9.31 5.94 -3.31
N ALA A 18 8.21 6.54 -2.82
CA ALA A 18 6.86 6.14 -3.20
C ALA A 18 6.63 6.23 -4.72
N ILE A 19 7.08 7.30 -5.39
CA ILE A 19 6.96 7.46 -6.84
C ILE A 19 7.79 6.42 -7.60
N CYS A 20 9.03 6.17 -7.18
CA CYS A 20 9.88 5.17 -7.81
C CYS A 20 9.30 3.77 -7.66
N THR A 21 8.96 3.39 -6.42
CA THR A 21 8.37 2.08 -6.11
C THR A 21 7.08 1.86 -6.88
N ASN A 22 6.18 2.85 -6.92
CA ASN A 22 4.89 2.73 -7.61
C ASN A 22 5.07 2.48 -9.12
N LYS A 23 6.05 3.12 -9.78
CA LYS A 23 6.36 2.86 -11.19
C LYS A 23 6.85 1.43 -11.41
N GLU A 24 7.73 0.94 -10.54
CA GLU A 24 8.23 -0.43 -10.61
C GLU A 24 7.12 -1.44 -10.37
N THR A 25 6.27 -1.19 -9.36
CA THR A 25 5.09 -2.03 -9.08
C THR A 25 4.14 -2.07 -10.28
N PHE A 26 3.82 -0.92 -10.90
CA PHE A 26 2.98 -0.92 -12.10
C PHE A 26 3.61 -1.69 -13.27
N LYS A 27 4.94 -1.61 -13.43
CA LYS A 27 5.65 -2.38 -14.44
C LYS A 27 5.52 -3.89 -14.17
N ILE A 28 5.80 -4.33 -12.94
CA ILE A 28 5.68 -5.72 -12.50
C ILE A 28 4.25 -6.25 -12.71
N LEU A 29 3.25 -5.46 -12.31
CA LEU A 29 1.83 -5.77 -12.51
C LEU A 29 1.51 -5.91 -14.00
N SER A 30 1.99 -4.99 -14.85
CA SER A 30 1.75 -5.04 -16.30
C SER A 30 2.42 -6.23 -16.99
N GLU A 31 3.51 -6.76 -16.40
CA GLU A 31 4.22 -7.94 -16.88
C GLU A 31 3.63 -9.26 -16.35
N GLY A 32 2.59 -9.21 -15.51
CA GLY A 32 1.97 -10.39 -14.91
C GLY A 32 2.86 -11.12 -13.91
N LYS A 33 3.85 -10.44 -13.33
CA LYS A 33 4.87 -11.01 -12.44
C LYS A 33 4.54 -10.88 -10.95
N SER A 34 3.30 -10.55 -10.61
CA SER A 34 2.82 -10.56 -9.22
C SER A 34 1.63 -11.50 -9.07
N ASN A 35 1.60 -12.20 -7.93
CA ASN A 35 0.46 -12.99 -7.50
C ASN A 35 -0.42 -12.10 -6.61
N ASP A 36 -1.22 -11.26 -7.25
CA ASP A 36 -2.21 -10.44 -6.56
C ASP A 36 -3.32 -11.36 -6.06
N LEU A 37 -3.30 -11.66 -4.76
CA LEU A 37 -4.42 -12.34 -4.14
C LEU A 37 -5.59 -11.35 -4.02
N VAL A 38 -6.76 -11.78 -4.49
CA VAL A 38 -8.00 -11.02 -4.45
C VAL A 38 -8.24 -10.53 -3.01
N ARG A 39 -8.58 -9.23 -2.87
CA ARG A 39 -8.99 -8.65 -1.59
C ARG A 39 -10.07 -9.53 -0.96
N ALA A 40 -9.77 -10.09 0.22
CA ALA A 40 -10.74 -10.84 1.01
C ALA A 40 -11.41 -9.88 1.99
N SER A 41 -12.75 -9.84 1.99
CA SER A 41 -13.51 -9.02 2.93
C SER A 41 -14.51 -9.90 3.68
N ILE A 42 -14.52 -9.77 5.00
CA ILE A 42 -15.45 -10.45 5.91
C ILE A 42 -16.25 -9.37 6.62
N GLN A 43 -17.58 -9.44 6.53
CA GLN A 43 -18.47 -8.54 7.25
C GLN A 43 -18.85 -9.19 8.57
N SER A 44 -18.83 -8.41 9.66
CA SER A 44 -19.33 -8.88 10.95
C SER A 44 -20.83 -9.13 10.87
N GLU A 45 -21.33 -10.18 11.51
CA GLU A 45 -22.77 -10.50 11.54
C GLU A 45 -23.63 -9.36 12.08
N SER A 46 -23.09 -8.56 13.01
CA SER A 46 -23.76 -7.36 13.56
C SER A 46 -23.82 -6.18 12.60
N GLY A 47 -23.22 -6.27 11.40
CA GLY A 47 -23.18 -5.21 10.39
C GLY A 47 -22.25 -4.03 10.67
N ASN A 48 -21.65 -3.96 11.86
CA ASN A 48 -20.92 -2.78 12.32
C ASN A 48 -19.42 -2.77 11.97
N GLY A 49 -18.88 -3.87 11.46
CA GLY A 49 -17.47 -3.98 11.11
C GLY A 49 -17.25 -4.72 9.79
N THR A 50 -16.32 -4.21 8.99
CA THR A 50 -15.80 -4.90 7.80
C THR A 50 -14.31 -5.14 7.99
N PHE A 51 -13.91 -6.41 7.95
CA PHE A 51 -12.52 -6.83 7.99
C PHE A 51 -12.06 -7.08 6.57
N SER A 52 -11.16 -6.24 6.05
CA SER A 52 -10.62 -6.42 4.70
C SER A 52 -9.13 -6.67 4.73
N PHE A 53 -8.74 -7.74 4.05
CA PHE A 53 -7.40 -8.29 4.00
C PHE A 53 -6.89 -8.19 2.56
N MET A 54 -5.65 -7.70 2.41
CA MET A 54 -4.99 -7.59 1.12
C MET A 54 -3.61 -8.26 1.24
N PRO A 55 -3.53 -9.57 0.94
CA PRO A 55 -2.26 -10.25 0.79
C PRO A 55 -1.63 -9.87 -0.56
N TYR A 56 -0.31 -9.74 -0.56
CA TYR A 56 0.48 -9.53 -1.77
C TYR A 56 1.79 -10.30 -1.63
N TYR A 57 2.21 -10.95 -2.71
CA TYR A 57 3.48 -11.66 -2.76
C TYR A 57 4.23 -11.29 -4.03
N LEU A 58 5.53 -11.02 -3.85
CA LEU A 58 6.42 -10.64 -4.93
C LEU A 58 7.63 -11.56 -4.95
N ASP A 59 7.65 -12.47 -5.92
CA ASP A 59 8.73 -13.44 -6.11
C ASP A 59 10.10 -12.78 -6.24
N GLY A 60 10.18 -11.66 -6.97
CA GLY A 60 11.45 -10.96 -7.21
C GLY A 60 12.13 -10.39 -5.97
N LEU A 61 11.38 -10.18 -4.87
CA LEU A 61 11.91 -9.72 -3.59
C LEU A 61 11.84 -10.77 -2.48
N GLU A 62 11.33 -11.98 -2.81
CA GLU A 62 11.07 -13.06 -1.84
C GLU A 62 10.39 -12.54 -0.57
N CYS A 63 9.40 -11.67 -0.78
CA CYS A 63 8.74 -10.94 0.28
C CYS A 63 7.22 -11.03 0.09
N SER A 64 6.52 -11.28 1.19
CA SER A 64 5.07 -11.16 1.25
C SER A 64 4.68 -9.99 2.15
N SER A 65 3.57 -9.35 1.82
CA SER A 65 2.94 -8.36 2.67
C SER A 65 1.48 -8.70 2.89
N PHE A 66 0.98 -8.34 4.04
CA PHE A 66 -0.42 -8.53 4.39
C PHE A 66 -0.96 -7.25 5.01
N LYS A 67 -1.83 -6.56 4.28
CA LYS A 67 -2.46 -5.32 4.76
C LYS A 67 -3.84 -5.62 5.36
N LEU A 68 -4.00 -5.18 6.60
CA LEU A 68 -5.26 -5.07 7.30
C LEU A 68 -5.86 -3.68 7.04
N SER A 69 -6.97 -3.62 6.33
CA SER A 69 -7.65 -2.37 6.00
C SER A 69 -8.60 -1.93 7.12
N THR A 70 -8.10 -1.92 8.35
CA THR A 70 -8.72 -1.29 9.52
C THR A 70 -8.52 0.22 9.49
N ASP A 71 -9.17 0.95 10.40
CA ASP A 71 -8.87 2.37 10.65
C ASP A 71 -8.31 2.53 12.08
N PRO A 72 -6.99 2.78 12.25
CA PRO A 72 -5.97 2.94 11.22
C PRO A 72 -5.52 1.60 10.60
N PRO A 73 -4.99 1.60 9.36
CA PRO A 73 -4.56 0.38 8.68
C PRO A 73 -3.26 -0.16 9.28
N GLN A 74 -3.07 -1.47 9.25
CA GLN A 74 -1.83 -2.14 9.69
C GLN A 74 -1.26 -2.98 8.56
N LEU A 75 0.07 -3.05 8.45
CA LEU A 75 0.75 -3.90 7.47
C LEU A 75 1.71 -4.86 8.17
N LEU A 76 1.67 -6.11 7.73
CA LEU A 76 2.64 -7.13 8.09
C LEU A 76 3.62 -7.31 6.94
N LEU A 77 4.90 -7.36 7.28
CA LEU A 77 5.98 -7.76 6.38
C LEU A 77 6.38 -9.19 6.73
N ILE A 78 6.31 -10.09 5.76
CA ILE A 78 6.52 -11.52 5.92
C ILE A 78 7.67 -11.94 5.01
N ASP A 79 8.61 -12.70 5.57
CA ASP A 79 9.67 -13.34 4.83
C ASP A 79 9.09 -14.37 3.87
N GLY A 80 9.29 -14.19 2.56
CA GLY A 80 8.69 -15.05 1.54
C GLY A 80 9.28 -16.47 1.49
N ARG A 81 10.45 -16.70 2.09
CA ARG A 81 11.11 -18.02 2.11
C ARG A 81 10.66 -18.86 3.30
N THR A 82 10.54 -18.21 4.46
CA THR A 82 10.30 -18.88 5.76
C THR A 82 8.88 -18.73 6.26
N GLY A 83 8.12 -17.76 5.73
CA GLY A 83 6.77 -17.44 6.20
C GLY A 83 6.73 -16.69 7.55
N LEU A 84 7.88 -16.29 8.09
CA LEU A 84 7.95 -15.60 9.38
C LEU A 84 7.63 -14.11 9.24
N ILE A 85 6.91 -13.57 10.21
CA ILE A 85 6.65 -12.13 10.29
C ILE A 85 7.93 -11.41 10.70
N ILE A 86 8.45 -10.59 9.79
CA ILE A 86 9.66 -9.79 10.00
C ILE A 86 9.30 -8.49 10.75
N ALA A 87 8.22 -7.83 10.33
CA ALA A 87 7.83 -6.54 10.87
C ALA A 87 6.31 -6.30 10.86
N ILE A 88 5.87 -5.47 11.80
CA ILE A 88 4.53 -4.87 11.84
C ILE A 88 4.69 -3.36 11.65
N LEU A 89 3.97 -2.79 10.69
CA LEU A 89 4.05 -1.39 10.32
C LEU A 89 2.71 -0.70 10.59
N ASP A 90 2.78 0.47 11.21
CA ASP A 90 1.68 1.44 11.18
C ASP A 90 1.43 1.85 9.73
N GLY A 91 0.25 1.54 9.22
CA GLY A 91 -0.08 1.72 7.83
C GLY A 91 -0.58 3.11 7.48
N LYS A 92 -0.79 4.01 8.46
CA LYS A 92 -1.45 5.30 8.23
C LYS A 92 -0.65 6.16 7.26
N TYR A 93 0.60 6.49 7.57
CA TYR A 93 1.45 7.29 6.69
C TYR A 93 1.74 6.59 5.37
N LEU A 94 2.08 5.30 5.43
CA LEU A 94 2.45 4.51 4.24
C LEU A 94 1.30 4.41 3.24
N THR A 95 0.08 4.18 3.72
CA THR A 95 -1.12 4.16 2.87
C THR A 95 -1.40 5.53 2.28
N SER A 96 -1.33 6.60 3.08
CA SER A 96 -1.57 7.96 2.60
C SER A 96 -0.59 8.40 1.51
N ILE A 97 0.71 8.12 1.69
CA ILE A 97 1.73 8.53 0.71
C ILE A 97 1.62 7.74 -0.60
N ILE A 98 1.35 6.44 -0.53
CA ILE A 98 1.15 5.58 -1.71
C ILE A 98 -0.11 6.01 -2.47
N HIS A 99 -1.23 6.23 -1.78
CA HIS A 99 -2.44 6.75 -2.42
C HIS A 99 -2.17 8.09 -3.11
N GLY A 100 -1.55 9.05 -2.41
CA GLY A 100 -1.18 10.34 -2.99
C GLY A 100 -0.30 10.20 -4.23
N CYS A 101 0.62 9.24 -4.23
CA CYS A 101 1.46 8.93 -5.37
C CYS A 101 0.67 8.36 -6.57
N ILE A 102 -0.22 7.40 -6.33
CA ILE A 102 -1.06 6.79 -7.38
C ILE A 102 -1.95 7.86 -8.03
N TYR A 103 -2.65 8.67 -7.22
CA TYR A 103 -3.50 9.75 -7.73
C TYR A 103 -2.69 10.81 -8.49
N GLY A 104 -1.55 11.23 -7.95
CA GLY A 104 -0.66 12.18 -8.61
C GLY A 104 -0.10 11.66 -9.93
N SER A 105 0.23 10.36 -9.98
CA SER A 105 0.68 9.70 -11.21
C SER A 105 -0.43 9.65 -12.25
N GLY A 106 -1.65 9.28 -11.86
CA GLY A 106 -2.83 9.31 -12.73
C GLY A 106 -3.05 10.69 -13.33
N LEU A 107 -3.07 11.74 -12.49
CA LEU A 107 -3.22 13.13 -12.95
C LEU A 107 -2.11 13.56 -13.91
N ARG A 108 -0.88 13.07 -13.75
CA ARG A 108 0.22 13.38 -14.68
C ARG A 108 -0.01 12.81 -16.09
N TYR A 109 -0.65 11.65 -16.20
CA TYR A 109 -0.91 11.00 -17.49
C TYR A 109 -2.25 11.41 -18.12
N THR A 110 -3.28 11.67 -17.31
CA THR A 110 -4.64 11.97 -17.80
C THR A 110 -5.06 13.43 -17.62
N GLY A 111 -4.32 14.20 -16.81
CA GLY A 111 -4.62 15.59 -16.51
C GLY A 111 -4.33 16.50 -17.69
N LYS A 112 -5.25 17.42 -17.98
CA LYS A 112 -5.03 18.50 -18.96
C LYS A 112 -3.83 19.35 -18.51
N LYS A 113 -2.98 19.78 -19.45
CA LYS A 113 -1.72 20.54 -19.24
C LYS A 113 -1.80 21.77 -18.31
N LYS A 114 -3.00 22.26 -17.96
CA LYS A 114 -3.24 23.35 -17.01
C LYS A 114 -4.08 22.86 -15.82
N PHE A 115 -3.50 22.05 -14.95
CA PHE A 115 -4.03 21.88 -13.60
C PHE A 115 -3.29 22.83 -12.66
N GLN A 116 -3.79 24.06 -12.52
CA GLN A 116 -3.35 24.99 -11.49
C GLN A 116 -4.30 24.84 -10.29
N LYS A 117 -3.82 24.14 -9.25
CA LYS A 117 -4.38 24.04 -7.89
C LYS A 117 -5.91 23.82 -7.80
N GLY A 118 -6.32 22.56 -7.66
CA GLY A 118 -7.62 22.18 -7.09
C GLY A 118 -7.38 21.32 -5.87
N GLY A 119 -7.79 21.79 -4.69
CA GLY A 119 -7.81 20.96 -3.48
C GLY A 119 -8.79 19.81 -3.66
N PHE A 120 -8.34 18.59 -3.38
CA PHE A 120 -9.23 17.42 -3.36
C PHE A 120 -10.13 17.53 -2.13
N GLY A 121 -11.37 17.94 -2.35
CA GLY A 121 -12.46 17.83 -1.38
C GLY A 121 -12.79 16.37 -1.16
N TRP A 122 -12.82 15.96 0.10
CA TRP A 122 -13.32 14.67 0.54
C TRP A 122 -14.86 14.74 0.54
N SER A 123 -15.48 13.81 -0.19
CA SER A 123 -16.90 13.47 -0.06
C SER A 123 -16.98 11.99 0.32
#